data_AF-A0A1Y4AC94-F1
#
_entry.id   AF-A0A1Y4AC94-F1
#
_cell.length_a   1.000
_cell.length_b   1.000
_cell.length_c   1.000
_cell.angle_alpha   90.00
_cell.angle_beta   90.00
_cell.angle_gamma   90.00
#
_symmetry.space_group_name_H-M   'P 1'
#
loop_
_entity.id
_entity.type
_entity.pdbx_description
1 polymer ?
#
loop_
_entity_poly.entity_id
_entity_poly.type
_entity_poly.pdbx_seq_one_letter_code
_entity_poly.pdbx_strand_id
1 'polypeptide(L)'
;MDRPLLGEELEKAFVRSCGPVLLGAKPANLFTFCGRFDENCSVCDKGCRQNQPRERNPLVEQRRKKLALLVDELDAKLSACGVRCVVLAWRPFGALVYGYRPSLVAHHIKHAPIAHDLLVRGYPIERLADRSRPLPSEMPSCNINRPIRHEEFLAPCIAHLAKRFLEQPVPHEIGYFLGYPVSDVRGFIEHEGRNFLCCGCWKVYANVRSAQYRFARYKRCTRRAIRLYNAGVSIVDLARDPTVKVA
;
A
#
# COMPACT_ATOMS: atom_id res chain seq x y z
N MET A 1 2.57 -17.16 19.32
CA MET A 1 1.48 -18.02 18.85
C MET A 1 1.54 -18.10 17.33
N ASP A 2 1.78 -19.28 16.77
CA ASP A 2 1.82 -19.50 15.32
C ASP A 2 0.40 -19.67 14.77
N ARG A 3 -0.28 -18.53 14.55
CA ARG A 3 -1.63 -18.52 13.98
C ARG A 3 -1.61 -19.18 12.59
N PRO A 4 -2.60 -20.02 12.26
CA PRO A 4 -2.70 -20.62 10.93
C PRO A 4 -2.88 -19.54 9.86
N LEU A 5 -2.13 -19.67 8.77
CA LEU A 5 -2.24 -18.81 7.59
C LEU A 5 -3.38 -19.34 6.71
N LEU A 6 -4.57 -18.78 6.87
CA LEU A 6 -5.77 -19.11 6.11
C LEU A 6 -6.16 -17.92 5.24
N GLY A 7 -6.60 -18.19 4.01
CA GLY A 7 -7.04 -17.16 3.08
C GLY A 7 -8.18 -16.31 3.63
N GLU A 8 -9.13 -16.93 4.32
CA GLU A 8 -10.26 -16.24 4.95
C GLU A 8 -9.81 -15.22 6.03
N GLU A 9 -8.78 -15.54 6.82
CA GLU A 9 -8.24 -14.62 7.82
C GLU A 9 -7.51 -13.43 7.17
N LEU A 10 -6.81 -13.67 6.06
CA LEU A 10 -6.21 -12.60 5.26
C LEU A 10 -7.30 -11.71 4.65
N GLU A 11 -8.35 -12.30 4.09
CA GLU A 11 -9.47 -11.58 3.49
C GLU A 11 -10.20 -10.72 4.53
N LYS A 12 -10.54 -11.28 5.71
CA LYS A 12 -11.10 -10.54 6.85
C LYS A 12 -10.19 -9.38 7.28
N ALA A 13 -8.88 -9.62 7.39
CA ALA A 13 -7.91 -8.58 7.73
C ALA A 13 -7.86 -7.47 6.68
N PHE A 14 -7.94 -7.84 5.40
CA PHE A 14 -8.00 -6.91 4.28
C PHE A 14 -9.30 -6.10 4.29
N VAL A 15 -10.48 -6.70 4.48
CA VAL A 15 -11.75 -5.97 4.58
C VAL A 15 -11.72 -4.95 5.72
N ARG A 16 -11.23 -5.36 6.90
CA ARG A 16 -11.15 -4.50 8.08
C ARG A 16 -10.19 -3.32 7.88
N SER A 17 -9.08 -3.55 7.20
CA SER A 17 -8.00 -2.55 7.06
C SER A 17 -8.18 -1.68 5.80
N CYS A 18 -8.61 -2.30 4.71
CA CYS A 18 -8.72 -1.71 3.38
C CYS A 18 -10.18 -1.41 2.98
N GLY A 19 -11.15 -1.45 3.90
CA GLY A 19 -12.55 -1.07 3.61
C GLY A 19 -12.71 0.25 2.83
N PRO A 20 -11.99 1.34 3.16
CA PRO A 20 -12.00 2.56 2.37
C PRO A 20 -11.41 2.41 0.96
N VAL A 21 -10.45 1.52 0.76
CA VAL A 21 -9.86 1.19 -0.55
C VAL A 21 -10.86 0.38 -1.37
N LEU A 22 -11.42 -0.69 -0.79
CA LEU A 22 -12.46 -1.51 -1.40
C LEU A 22 -13.63 -0.65 -1.89
N LEU A 23 -14.11 0.29 -1.07
CA LEU A 23 -15.22 1.17 -1.43
C LEU A 23 -14.81 2.43 -2.22
N GLY A 24 -13.58 2.50 -2.74
CA GLY A 24 -13.11 3.59 -3.60
C GLY A 24 -12.96 4.96 -2.92
N ALA A 25 -13.02 5.02 -1.58
CA ALA A 25 -12.92 6.26 -0.82
C ALA A 25 -11.48 6.68 -0.51
N LYS A 26 -10.52 5.75 -0.53
CA LYS A 26 -9.10 5.99 -0.23
C LYS A 26 -8.21 5.33 -1.30
N PRO A 27 -7.13 5.97 -1.78
CA PRO A 27 -6.25 5.40 -2.79
C PRO A 27 -5.60 4.08 -2.36
N ALA A 28 -5.13 4.02 -1.10
CA ALA A 28 -4.47 2.83 -0.57
C ALA A 28 -4.52 2.76 0.95
N ASN A 29 -4.21 1.58 1.48
CA ASN A 29 -3.96 1.38 2.89
C ASN A 29 -2.84 0.35 3.11
N LEU A 30 -2.07 0.55 4.18
CA LEU A 30 -1.03 -0.36 4.64
C LEU A 30 -1.47 -0.94 5.98
N PHE A 31 -1.37 -2.26 6.14
CA PHE A 31 -1.65 -2.91 7.41
C PHE A 31 -0.67 -4.04 7.70
N THR A 32 -0.51 -4.36 8.97
CA THR A 32 0.29 -5.49 9.40
C THR A 32 -0.59 -6.73 9.49
N PHE A 33 -0.30 -7.73 8.67
CA PHE A 33 -0.82 -9.08 8.86
C PHE A 33 0.06 -9.79 9.90
N CYS A 34 -0.45 -9.92 11.11
CA CYS A 34 0.31 -10.41 12.26
C CYS A 34 0.69 -11.89 12.10
N GLY A 35 1.94 -12.20 12.42
CA GLY A 35 2.47 -13.57 12.41
C GLY A 35 3.98 -13.57 12.48
N ARG A 36 4.57 -14.75 12.73
CA ARG A 36 6.02 -14.93 12.68
C ARG A 36 6.47 -15.05 11.22
N PHE A 37 7.16 -14.02 10.74
CA PHE A 37 7.73 -13.96 9.38
C PHE A 37 9.16 -13.41 9.37
N ASP A 38 9.78 -13.26 10.53
CA ASP A 38 11.17 -12.84 10.68
C ASP A 38 11.71 -13.54 11.93
N GLU A 39 13.01 -13.76 11.96
CA GLU A 39 13.72 -14.51 13.00
C GLU A 39 13.85 -13.69 14.29
N ASN A 40 13.64 -12.38 14.20
CA ASN A 40 13.69 -11.48 15.32
C ASN A 40 12.41 -11.55 16.18
N CYS A 41 12.55 -12.24 17.32
CA CYS A 41 12.03 -11.88 18.64
C CYS A 41 10.71 -12.54 19.11
N SER A 42 10.85 -13.32 20.18
CA SER A 42 9.79 -13.46 21.20
C SER A 42 10.17 -12.87 22.56
N VAL A 43 11.41 -12.42 22.78
CA VAL A 43 11.86 -11.82 24.05
C VAL A 43 13.04 -10.86 23.82
N CYS A 44 12.80 -9.57 23.54
CA CYS A 44 13.76 -8.51 23.88
C CYS A 44 13.11 -7.13 23.72
N ASP A 45 12.85 -6.48 24.85
CA ASP A 45 12.37 -5.10 24.97
C ASP A 45 13.50 -4.06 24.80
N LYS A 46 14.66 -4.48 24.27
CA LYS A 46 15.84 -3.62 24.09
C LYS A 46 16.49 -3.95 22.75
N GLY A 47 16.49 -2.96 21.84
CA GLY A 47 16.95 -3.06 20.47
C GLY A 47 18.31 -3.75 20.35
N CYS A 48 18.33 -4.92 19.72
CA CYS A 48 19.57 -5.66 19.51
C CYS A 48 20.13 -5.35 18.11
N ARG A 49 21.25 -4.63 18.09
CA ARG A 49 22.17 -4.51 16.95
C ARG A 49 23.07 -5.74 16.96
N GLN A 50 22.72 -6.81 16.24
CA GLN A 50 23.68 -7.89 15.98
C GLN A 50 23.63 -8.31 14.51
N ASN A 51 24.70 -7.92 13.81
CA ASN A 51 25.13 -8.42 12.51
C ASN A 51 25.78 -9.80 12.71
N GLN A 52 24.97 -10.86 12.82
CA GLN A 52 25.45 -12.22 12.56
C GLN A 52 24.77 -12.77 11.30
N PRO A 53 25.46 -13.60 10.49
CA PRO A 53 24.87 -14.22 9.32
C PRO A 53 23.77 -15.16 9.82
N ARG A 54 22.51 -14.77 9.60
CA ARG A 54 21.37 -15.52 10.10
C ARG A 54 21.19 -16.79 9.28
N GLU A 55 21.32 -17.95 9.92
CA GLU A 55 20.92 -19.22 9.33
C GLU A 55 19.44 -19.16 8.96
N ARG A 56 19.13 -19.42 7.69
CA ARG A 56 17.76 -19.37 7.16
C ARG A 56 16.87 -20.34 7.93
N ASN A 57 15.93 -19.82 8.73
CA ASN A 57 14.94 -20.67 9.38
C ASN A 57 13.93 -21.20 8.32
N PRO A 58 13.90 -22.51 8.02
CA PRO A 58 13.04 -23.06 6.98
C PRO A 58 11.54 -22.83 7.24
N LEU A 59 11.13 -22.76 8.52
CA LEU A 59 9.75 -22.48 8.91
C LEU A 59 9.36 -21.04 8.57
N VAL A 60 10.24 -20.06 8.82
CA VAL A 60 9.99 -18.65 8.47
C VAL A 60 9.85 -18.50 6.97
N GLU A 61 10.74 -19.13 6.20
CA GLU A 61 10.69 -19.11 4.74
C GLU A 61 9.42 -19.77 4.19
N GLN A 62 9.03 -20.92 4.75
CA GLN A 62 7.78 -21.58 4.39
C GLN A 62 6.56 -20.69 4.67
N ARG A 63 6.55 -20.00 5.82
CA ARG A 63 5.46 -19.07 6.19
C ARG A 63 5.42 -17.85 5.29
N ARG A 64 6.58 -17.28 4.91
CA ARG A 64 6.67 -16.18 3.94
C ARG A 64 6.11 -16.60 2.58
N LYS A 65 6.56 -17.75 2.06
CA LYS A 65 6.05 -18.31 0.80
C LYS A 65 4.55 -18.53 0.85
N LYS A 66 4.03 -19.13 1.94
CA LYS A 66 2.59 -19.37 2.10
C LYS A 66 1.79 -18.06 2.14
N LEU A 67 2.24 -17.04 2.87
CA LEU A 67 1.54 -15.76 2.89
C LEU A 67 1.62 -15.03 1.54
N ALA A 68 2.76 -15.08 0.86
CA ALA A 68 2.92 -14.50 -0.47
C ALA A 68 1.89 -15.09 -1.45
N LEU A 69 1.77 -16.42 -1.49
CA LEU A 69 0.75 -17.11 -2.31
C LEU A 69 -0.68 -16.66 -1.97
N LEU A 70 -1.04 -16.56 -0.69
CA LEU A 70 -2.36 -16.09 -0.28
C LEU A 70 -2.63 -14.63 -0.70
N VAL A 71 -1.60 -13.78 -0.67
CA VAL A 71 -1.71 -12.38 -1.13
C VAL A 71 -1.81 -12.33 -2.65
N ASP A 72 -1.08 -13.16 -3.38
CA ASP A 72 -1.17 -13.25 -4.85
C ASP A 72 -2.54 -13.77 -5.30
N GLU A 73 -3.10 -14.76 -4.60
CA GLU A 73 -4.47 -15.25 -4.83
C GLU A 73 -5.52 -14.15 -4.57
N LEU A 74 -5.34 -13.37 -3.49
CA LEU A 74 -6.21 -12.24 -3.19
C LEU A 74 -6.08 -11.11 -4.23
N ASP A 75 -4.86 -10.81 -4.67
CA ASP A 75 -4.58 -9.84 -5.73
C ASP A 75 -5.26 -10.26 -7.05
N ALA A 76 -5.12 -11.53 -7.42
CA ALA A 76 -5.76 -12.08 -8.62
C ALA A 76 -7.29 -11.91 -8.57
N LYS A 77 -7.93 -12.24 -7.43
CA LYS A 77 -9.38 -12.05 -7.21
C LYS A 77 -9.82 -10.59 -7.35
N LEU A 78 -9.02 -9.65 -6.87
CA LEU A 78 -9.39 -8.23 -6.78
C LEU A 78 -8.97 -7.39 -8.01
N SER A 79 -7.98 -7.86 -8.77
CA SER A 79 -7.36 -7.12 -9.87
C SER A 79 -8.38 -6.65 -10.92
N ALA A 80 -9.36 -7.49 -11.26
CA ALA A 80 -10.43 -7.16 -12.20
C ALA A 80 -11.36 -6.05 -11.69
N CYS A 81 -11.41 -5.82 -10.37
CA CYS A 81 -12.19 -4.75 -9.74
C CYS A 81 -11.37 -3.47 -9.49
N GLY A 82 -10.15 -3.40 -10.06
CA GLY A 82 -9.26 -2.24 -9.92
C GLY A 82 -8.68 -2.07 -8.52
N VAL A 83 -8.58 -3.16 -7.74
CA VAL A 83 -7.89 -3.21 -6.46
C VAL A 83 -6.72 -4.19 -6.57
N ARG A 84 -5.56 -3.80 -6.07
CA ARG A 84 -4.34 -4.60 -6.04
C ARG A 84 -3.87 -4.75 -4.60
N CYS A 85 -3.14 -5.82 -4.32
CA CYS A 85 -2.46 -5.99 -3.05
C CYS A 85 -1.12 -6.71 -3.19
N VAL A 86 -0.17 -6.33 -2.32
CA VAL A 86 1.18 -6.91 -2.33
C VAL A 86 1.75 -6.91 -0.91
N VAL A 87 2.61 -7.88 -0.59
CA VAL A 87 3.46 -7.81 0.60
C VAL A 87 4.60 -6.81 0.32
N LEU A 88 4.58 -5.68 1.00
CA LEU A 88 5.54 -4.60 0.80
C LEU A 88 6.82 -4.80 1.63
N ALA A 89 6.70 -5.39 2.81
CA ALA A 89 7.85 -5.67 3.68
C ALA A 89 7.54 -6.77 4.69
N TRP A 90 8.60 -7.43 5.16
CA TRP A 90 8.56 -8.40 6.26
C TRP A 90 9.09 -7.74 7.54
N ARG A 91 8.43 -8.00 8.67
CA ARG A 91 8.81 -7.47 9.99
C ARG A 91 8.71 -8.59 11.06
N PRO A 92 9.43 -8.44 12.19
CA PRO A 92 9.33 -9.28 13.39
C PRO A 92 7.91 -9.73 13.77
N PHE A 93 6.98 -8.79 13.75
CA PHE A 93 5.63 -8.96 14.27
C PHE A 93 4.58 -9.16 13.17
N GLY A 94 4.97 -9.20 11.89
CA GLY A 94 4.02 -9.40 10.80
C GLY A 94 4.54 -9.00 9.42
N ALA A 95 3.74 -9.27 8.40
CA ALA A 95 3.98 -8.79 7.04
C ALA A 95 3.22 -7.48 6.81
N LEU A 96 3.87 -6.48 6.23
CA LEU A 96 3.22 -5.25 5.80
C LEU A 96 2.54 -5.49 4.44
N VAL A 97 1.22 -5.58 4.43
CA VAL A 97 0.41 -5.76 3.23
C VAL A 97 -0.12 -4.41 2.78
N TYR A 98 0.17 -4.06 1.53
CA TYR A 98 -0.24 -2.83 0.88
C TYR A 98 -1.39 -3.12 -0.08
N GLY A 99 -2.58 -2.63 0.23
CA GLY A 99 -3.77 -2.72 -0.63
C GLY A 99 -4.09 -1.37 -1.26
N TYR A 100 -4.25 -1.31 -2.58
CA TYR A 100 -4.35 -0.04 -3.29
C TYR A 100 -5.21 -0.12 -4.56
N ARG A 101 -5.76 1.02 -4.97
CA ARG A 101 -6.38 1.22 -6.29
C ARG A 101 -5.39 1.91 -7.22
N PRO A 102 -4.87 1.24 -8.27
CA PRO A 102 -3.85 1.80 -9.14
C PRO A 102 -4.21 3.16 -9.72
N SER A 103 -5.44 3.33 -10.20
CA SER A 103 -5.92 4.61 -10.75
C SER A 103 -5.85 5.77 -9.75
N LEU A 104 -6.32 5.54 -8.52
CA LEU A 104 -6.34 6.57 -7.48
C LEU A 104 -4.94 6.91 -6.98
N VAL A 105 -4.07 5.91 -6.78
CA VAL A 105 -2.68 6.16 -6.35
C VAL A 105 -1.91 6.89 -7.44
N ALA A 106 -2.02 6.42 -8.70
CA ALA A 106 -1.34 7.06 -9.82
C ALA A 106 -1.79 8.51 -10.01
N HIS A 107 -3.09 8.78 -9.91
CA HIS A 107 -3.63 10.14 -9.97
C HIS A 107 -3.07 11.01 -8.84
N HIS A 108 -3.05 10.50 -7.60
CA HIS A 108 -2.58 11.24 -6.43
C HIS A 108 -1.08 11.57 -6.52
N ILE A 109 -0.23 10.59 -6.82
CA ILE A 109 1.24 10.81 -6.82
C ILE A 109 1.74 11.62 -8.02
N LYS A 110 0.93 11.76 -9.07
CA LYS A 110 1.21 12.64 -10.22
C LYS A 110 0.98 14.13 -9.90
N HIS A 111 0.34 14.46 -8.79
CA HIS A 111 0.19 15.86 -8.37
C HIS A 111 1.57 16.50 -8.16
N ALA A 112 1.83 17.62 -8.84
CA ALA A 112 3.16 18.20 -9.02
C ALA A 112 4.06 18.24 -7.76
N PRO A 113 3.63 18.78 -6.60
CA PRO A 113 4.49 18.80 -5.42
C PRO A 113 4.78 17.40 -4.84
N ILE A 114 3.89 16.42 -5.02
CA ILE A 114 4.16 15.03 -4.61
C ILE A 114 5.14 14.37 -5.58
N ALA A 115 4.91 14.54 -6.87
CA ALA A 115 5.78 14.02 -7.91
C ALA A 115 7.22 14.51 -7.73
N HIS A 116 7.40 15.80 -7.44
CA HIS A 116 8.69 16.39 -7.12
C HIS A 116 9.34 15.75 -5.88
N ASP A 117 8.61 15.66 -4.76
CA ASP A 117 9.15 15.08 -3.53
C ASP A 117 9.57 13.61 -3.70
N LEU A 118 8.83 12.85 -4.53
CA LEU A 118 9.14 11.48 -4.87
C LEU A 118 10.34 11.39 -5.82
N LEU A 119 10.43 12.28 -6.82
CA LEU A 119 11.57 12.33 -7.75
C LEU A 119 12.89 12.59 -7.01
N VAL A 120 12.92 13.55 -6.09
CA VAL A 120 14.09 13.86 -5.24
C VAL A 120 14.52 12.63 -4.42
N ARG A 121 13.60 11.72 -4.11
CA ARG A 121 13.85 10.45 -3.40
C ARG A 121 14.17 9.28 -4.32
N GLY A 122 14.38 9.54 -5.61
CA GLY A 122 14.76 8.55 -6.62
C GLY A 122 13.61 7.72 -7.18
N TYR A 123 12.35 8.08 -6.91
CA TYR A 123 11.22 7.38 -7.52
C TYR A 123 11.09 7.75 -9.00
N PRO A 124 10.83 6.78 -9.89
CA PRO A 124 10.80 7.02 -11.35
C PRO A 124 9.45 7.60 -11.81
N ILE A 125 9.08 8.78 -11.33
CA ILE A 125 7.78 9.43 -11.62
C ILE A 125 7.74 10.03 -13.04
N GLU A 126 8.83 10.59 -13.54
CA GLU A 126 8.88 11.31 -14.83
C GLU A 126 9.10 10.40 -16.06
N ARG A 127 9.88 9.32 -15.92
CA ARG A 127 10.24 8.39 -17.02
C ARG A 127 9.07 7.71 -17.74
N LEU A 128 7.86 7.87 -17.22
CA LEU A 128 6.63 7.25 -17.72
C LEU A 128 5.60 8.29 -18.19
N ALA A 129 5.82 9.58 -17.93
CA ALA A 129 5.00 10.66 -18.51
C ALA A 129 5.55 11.11 -19.88
N ASP A 130 6.86 10.94 -20.12
CA ASP A 130 7.56 11.42 -21.33
C ASP A 130 7.74 10.36 -22.44
N ARG A 131 7.15 9.16 -22.31
CA ARG A 131 7.12 8.16 -23.41
C ARG A 131 6.20 8.56 -24.57
N SER A 132 5.71 9.80 -24.57
CA SER A 132 5.09 10.47 -25.71
C SER A 132 6.12 11.08 -26.68
N ARG A 133 7.43 11.08 -26.36
CA ARG A 133 8.48 11.50 -27.29
C ARG A 133 9.16 10.29 -27.96
N PRO A 134 9.18 10.20 -29.30
CA PRO A 134 9.94 9.16 -29.98
C PRO A 134 11.44 9.35 -29.75
N LEU A 135 12.14 8.29 -29.36
CA LEU A 135 13.60 8.19 -29.55
C LEU A 135 13.87 7.73 -30.99
N PRO A 136 14.96 8.17 -31.65
CA PRO A 136 15.25 7.78 -33.03
C PRO A 136 15.64 6.29 -33.10
N SER A 137 14.96 5.56 -33.99
CA SER A 137 15.37 4.31 -34.68
C SER A 137 16.34 3.40 -33.93
N GLU A 138 15.95 2.24 -33.41
CA GLU A 138 15.65 1.00 -34.16
C GLU A 138 15.01 -0.03 -33.20
N MET A 139 14.06 -0.86 -33.69
CA MET A 139 13.45 -2.09 -33.11
C MET A 139 11.89 -2.07 -33.01
N PRO A 140 11.22 -3.25 -33.08
CA PRO A 140 10.01 -3.43 -33.88
C PRO A 140 8.68 -3.10 -33.17
N SER A 141 7.70 -2.85 -34.03
CA SER A 141 6.27 -2.59 -33.85
C SER A 141 5.54 -3.25 -32.66
N CYS A 142 5.81 -2.80 -31.43
CA CYS A 142 4.77 -2.79 -30.40
C CYS A 142 4.06 -1.43 -30.43
N ASN A 143 2.74 -1.42 -30.33
CA ASN A 143 1.90 -0.22 -30.50
C ASN A 143 2.27 0.88 -29.48
N ILE A 144 3.17 1.80 -29.87
CA ILE A 144 3.77 2.86 -29.04
C ILE A 144 2.72 3.89 -28.55
N ASN A 145 1.51 3.86 -29.12
CA ASN A 145 0.43 4.81 -28.80
C ASN A 145 -0.58 4.32 -27.74
N ARG A 146 -0.38 3.16 -27.09
CA ARG A 146 -1.28 2.75 -26.01
C ARG A 146 -0.98 3.55 -24.73
N PRO A 147 -1.98 4.17 -24.08
CA PRO A 147 -1.76 4.82 -22.79
C PRO A 147 -1.27 3.78 -21.76
N ILE A 148 -0.18 4.11 -21.09
CA ILE A 148 0.42 3.27 -20.03
C ILE A 148 -0.63 3.02 -18.95
N ARG A 149 -0.86 1.75 -18.63
CA ARG A 149 -1.80 1.37 -17.57
C ARG A 149 -1.31 1.89 -16.22
N HIS A 150 -2.23 2.25 -15.32
CA HIS A 150 -1.86 2.73 -13.99
C HIS A 150 -1.00 1.71 -13.22
N GLU A 151 -1.20 0.41 -13.44
CA GLU A 151 -0.38 -0.65 -12.85
C GLU A 151 1.06 -0.62 -13.37
N GLU A 152 1.25 -0.49 -14.69
CA GLU A 152 2.57 -0.40 -15.33
C GLU A 152 3.34 0.84 -14.86
N PHE A 153 2.62 1.96 -14.68
CA PHE A 153 3.19 3.18 -14.11
C PHE A 153 3.65 2.99 -12.65
N LEU A 154 2.83 2.32 -11.83
CA LEU A 154 3.08 2.19 -10.39
C LEU A 154 4.07 1.10 -10.03
N ALA A 155 4.19 0.03 -10.83
CA ALA A 155 5.06 -1.10 -10.54
C ALA A 155 6.50 -0.69 -10.12
N PRO A 156 7.23 0.17 -10.88
CA PRO A 156 8.57 0.58 -10.46
C PRO A 156 8.57 1.48 -9.21
N CYS A 157 7.52 2.27 -8.99
CA CYS A 157 7.39 3.09 -7.78
C CYS A 157 7.16 2.23 -6.53
N ILE A 158 6.33 1.18 -6.64
CA ILE A 158 6.07 0.24 -5.55
C ILE A 158 7.31 -0.61 -5.26
N ALA A 159 8.05 -1.03 -6.30
CA ALA A 159 9.31 -1.73 -6.12
C ALA A 159 10.36 -0.85 -5.39
N HIS A 160 10.46 0.43 -5.76
CA HIS A 160 11.34 1.38 -5.07
C HIS A 160 10.91 1.58 -3.61
N LEU A 161 9.60 1.74 -3.36
CA LEU A 161 9.05 1.83 -2.02
C LEU A 161 9.39 0.60 -1.17
N ALA A 162 9.22 -0.62 -1.72
CA ALA A 162 9.59 -1.86 -1.05
C ALA A 162 11.09 -1.89 -0.68
N LYS A 163 11.97 -1.44 -1.60
CA LYS A 163 13.40 -1.26 -1.32
C LYS A 163 13.63 -0.29 -0.15
N ARG A 164 12.92 0.84 -0.10
CA ARG A 164 13.01 1.79 1.02
C ARG A 164 12.60 1.16 2.36
N PHE A 165 11.66 0.22 2.38
CA PHE A 165 11.32 -0.54 3.61
C PHE A 165 12.42 -1.53 4.03
N LEU A 166 13.38 -1.88 3.17
CA LEU A 166 14.56 -2.66 3.56
C LEU A 166 15.63 -1.78 4.21
N GLU A 167 15.71 -0.51 3.80
CA GLU A 167 16.73 0.45 4.24
C GLU A 167 16.39 1.12 5.58
N GLN A 168 15.11 1.21 5.94
CA GLN A 168 14.64 1.90 7.15
C GLN A 168 13.34 1.32 7.71
N PRO A 169 13.01 1.55 9.00
CA PRO A 169 11.83 0.97 9.64
C PRO A 169 10.52 1.30 8.92
N VAL A 170 10.30 2.57 8.59
CA VAL A 170 9.14 3.05 7.81
C VAL A 170 9.54 4.27 6.98
N PRO A 171 9.61 4.21 5.64
CA PRO A 171 9.69 5.39 4.79
C PRO A 171 8.50 6.31 5.00
N HIS A 172 8.75 7.52 5.51
CA HIS A 172 7.68 8.48 5.79
C HIS A 172 6.97 8.97 4.52
N GLU A 173 7.66 8.94 3.37
CA GLU A 173 7.05 9.22 2.06
C GLU A 173 5.93 8.24 1.67
N ILE A 174 5.77 7.09 2.38
CA ILE A 174 4.62 6.21 2.24
C ILE A 174 3.29 6.96 2.36
N GLY A 175 3.26 8.06 3.12
CA GLY A 175 2.08 8.91 3.26
C GLY A 175 1.52 9.39 1.92
N TYR A 176 2.39 9.64 0.93
CA TYR A 176 1.96 9.99 -0.43
C TYR A 176 1.21 8.83 -1.10
N PHE A 177 1.76 7.62 -1.04
CA PHE A 177 1.12 6.42 -1.60
C PHE A 177 -0.22 6.08 -0.91
N LEU A 178 -0.36 6.44 0.37
CA LEU A 178 -1.60 6.27 1.15
C LEU A 178 -2.67 7.34 0.85
N GLY A 179 -2.36 8.34 0.04
CA GLY A 179 -3.28 9.43 -0.31
C GLY A 179 -3.34 10.55 0.74
N TYR A 180 -2.30 10.72 1.56
CA TYR A 180 -2.25 11.80 2.55
C TYR A 180 -1.91 13.14 1.88
N PRO A 181 -2.44 14.27 2.41
CA PRO A 181 -2.15 15.60 1.88
C PRO A 181 -0.66 15.93 1.93
N VAL A 182 -0.18 16.71 0.96
CA VAL A 182 1.24 17.08 0.85
C VAL A 182 1.76 17.74 2.11
N SER A 183 1.01 18.71 2.62
CA SER A 183 1.33 19.44 3.84
C SER A 183 1.48 18.54 5.05
N ASP A 184 0.67 17.48 5.16
CA ASP A 184 0.70 16.58 6.31
C ASP A 184 1.87 15.60 6.22
N VAL A 185 2.23 15.14 5.01
CA VAL A 185 3.42 14.27 4.82
C VAL A 185 4.70 15.06 5.04
N ARG A 186 4.83 16.26 4.45
CA ARG A 186 5.97 17.16 4.68
C ARG A 186 6.09 17.53 6.15
N GLY A 187 4.99 17.96 6.77
CA GLY A 187 4.96 18.29 8.19
C GLY A 187 5.36 17.13 9.09
N PHE A 188 4.92 15.90 8.79
CA PHE A 188 5.35 14.71 9.52
C PHE A 188 6.86 14.48 9.41
N ILE A 189 7.42 14.64 8.21
CA ILE A 189 8.86 14.46 7.97
C ILE A 189 9.67 15.55 8.70
N GLU A 190 9.27 16.82 8.53
CA GLU A 190 9.94 17.98 9.12
C GLU A 190 9.93 17.96 10.64
N HIS A 191 8.80 17.58 11.24
CA HIS A 191 8.63 17.57 12.70
C HIS A 191 8.89 16.20 13.33
N GLU A 192 9.41 15.23 12.58
CA GLU A 192 9.65 13.85 13.04
C GLU A 192 8.42 13.21 13.73
N GLY A 193 7.23 13.51 13.21
CA GLY A 193 5.96 13.06 13.78
C GLY A 193 5.53 13.77 15.08
N ARG A 194 6.22 14.83 15.52
CA ARG A 194 5.85 15.66 16.70
C ARG A 194 5.04 16.88 16.24
N ASN A 195 4.55 17.69 17.19
CA ASN A 195 3.91 18.99 16.95
C ASN A 195 2.73 18.97 15.93
N PHE A 196 1.98 17.87 15.88
CA PHE A 196 0.82 17.75 15.02
C PHE A 196 -0.40 18.50 15.60
N LEU A 197 -1.26 19.03 14.74
CA LEU A 197 -2.47 19.76 15.10
C LEU A 197 -3.60 18.82 15.53
N CYS A 198 -3.71 17.66 14.87
CA CYS A 198 -4.62 16.59 15.29
C CYS A 198 -4.12 15.22 14.82
N CYS A 199 -4.64 14.15 15.42
CA CYS A 199 -4.28 12.78 15.07
C CYS A 199 -5.55 11.94 14.86
N GLY A 200 -5.53 11.09 13.83
CA GLY A 200 -6.58 10.15 13.52
C GLY A 200 -6.06 9.04 12.63
N CYS A 201 -6.47 9.00 11.37
CA CYS A 201 -5.91 8.04 10.41
C CYS A 201 -4.44 8.37 10.04
N TRP A 202 -4.03 9.63 10.21
CA TRP A 202 -2.65 10.11 10.14
C TRP A 202 -2.50 11.31 11.09
N LYS A 203 -1.27 11.84 11.22
CA LYS A 203 -0.99 13.08 11.97
C LYS A 203 -1.09 14.29 11.04
N VAL A 204 -1.86 15.30 11.45
CA VAL A 204 -2.22 16.45 10.61
C VAL A 204 -1.39 17.66 10.99
N TYR A 205 -0.89 18.37 9.98
CA TYR A 205 0.01 19.52 10.14
C TYR A 205 -0.53 20.80 9.52
N ALA A 206 -1.60 20.72 8.72
CA ALA A 206 -2.22 21.92 8.13
C ALA A 206 -3.74 22.00 8.34
N ASN A 207 -4.53 21.22 7.59
CA ASN A 207 -5.99 21.41 7.53
C ASN A 207 -6.75 20.40 8.41
N VAL A 208 -6.92 20.74 9.70
CA VAL A 208 -7.61 19.91 10.69
C VAL A 208 -9.03 19.54 10.26
N ARG A 209 -9.82 20.51 9.77
CA ARG A 209 -11.23 20.29 9.39
C ARG A 209 -11.37 19.28 8.24
N SER A 210 -10.57 19.46 7.17
CA SER A 210 -10.57 18.56 6.02
C SER A 210 -10.09 17.15 6.41
N ALA A 211 -9.08 17.06 7.28
CA ALA A 211 -8.60 15.78 7.78
C ALA A 211 -9.65 15.05 8.64
N GLN A 212 -10.32 15.74 9.56
CA GLN A 212 -11.40 15.16 10.37
C GLN A 212 -12.56 14.65 9.51
N TYR A 213 -12.95 15.38 8.46
CA TYR A 213 -13.96 14.92 7.50
C TYR A 213 -13.53 13.62 6.81
N ARG A 214 -12.28 13.56 6.34
CA ARG A 214 -11.70 12.34 5.72
C ARG A 214 -11.63 11.17 6.71
N PHE A 215 -11.20 11.41 7.96
CA PHE A 215 -11.21 10.38 9.02
C PHE A 215 -12.61 9.80 9.23
N ALA A 216 -13.62 10.66 9.35
CA ALA A 216 -15.01 10.24 9.53
C ALA A 216 -15.51 9.44 8.32
N ARG A 217 -15.20 9.88 7.09
CA ARG A 217 -15.52 9.16 5.86
C ARG A 217 -14.87 7.77 5.84
N TYR A 218 -13.58 7.67 6.15
CA TYR A 218 -12.87 6.38 6.16
C TYR A 218 -13.43 5.44 7.24
N LYS A 219 -13.71 5.93 8.45
CA LYS A 219 -14.37 5.14 9.51
C LYS A 219 -15.77 4.65 9.09
N ARG A 220 -16.54 5.45 8.34
CA ARG A 220 -17.84 5.01 7.79
C ARG A 220 -17.66 3.91 6.73
N CYS A 221 -16.71 4.08 5.81
CA CYS A 221 -16.40 3.08 4.79
C CYS A 221 -15.95 1.75 5.42
N THR A 222 -15.03 1.77 6.39
CA THR A 222 -14.60 0.57 7.12
C THR A 222 -15.78 -0.15 7.77
N ARG A 223 -16.64 0.57 8.51
CA ARG A 223 -17.83 -0.02 9.15
C ARG A 223 -18.81 -0.61 8.14
N ARG A 224 -18.99 0.04 6.99
CA ARG A 224 -19.86 -0.46 5.91
C ARG A 224 -19.28 -1.74 5.29
N ALA A 225 -18.00 -1.74 4.93
CA ALA A 225 -17.33 -2.89 4.34
C ALA A 225 -17.40 -4.12 5.27
N ILE A 226 -17.09 -3.94 6.56
CA ILE A 226 -17.18 -5.02 7.56
C ILE A 226 -18.61 -5.54 7.68
N ARG A 227 -19.62 -4.65 7.79
CA ARG A 227 -21.03 -5.09 7.91
C ARG A 227 -21.49 -5.89 6.69
N LEU A 228 -21.20 -5.40 5.50
CA LEU A 228 -21.60 -6.07 4.26
C LEU A 228 -20.90 -7.43 4.11
N TYR A 229 -19.61 -7.48 4.41
CA TYR A 229 -18.85 -8.73 4.39
C TYR A 229 -19.41 -9.76 5.37
N ASN A 230 -19.69 -9.35 6.60
CA ASN A 230 -20.29 -10.23 7.62
C ASN A 230 -21.72 -10.66 7.26
N ALA A 231 -22.40 -9.93 6.37
CA ALA A 231 -23.71 -10.31 5.83
C ALA A 231 -23.61 -11.22 4.59
N GLY A 232 -22.40 -11.67 4.22
CA GLY A 232 -22.17 -12.60 3.11
C GLY A 232 -21.83 -11.94 1.77
N VAL A 233 -21.68 -10.61 1.71
CA VAL A 233 -21.23 -9.95 0.47
C VAL A 233 -19.76 -10.28 0.22
N SER A 234 -19.44 -10.79 -0.97
CA SER A 234 -18.08 -11.16 -1.32
C SER A 234 -17.13 -9.95 -1.34
N ILE A 235 -15.83 -10.16 -1.09
CA ILE A 235 -14.85 -9.08 -1.17
C ILE A 235 -14.76 -8.46 -2.58
N VAL A 236 -15.00 -9.27 -3.61
CA VAL A 236 -15.06 -8.84 -5.01
C VAL A 236 -16.21 -7.85 -5.21
N ASP A 237 -17.40 -8.16 -4.70
CA ASP A 237 -18.55 -7.25 -4.78
C ASP A 237 -18.35 -5.96 -3.97
N LEU A 238 -17.63 -6.02 -2.84
CA LEU A 238 -17.23 -4.83 -2.10
C LEU A 238 -16.24 -3.96 -2.90
N ALA A 239 -15.37 -4.58 -3.69
CA ALA A 239 -14.38 -3.90 -4.51
C ALA A 239 -14.93 -3.38 -5.84
N ARG A 240 -16.10 -3.85 -6.29
CA ARG A 240 -16.74 -3.35 -7.50
C ARG A 240 -17.05 -1.87 -7.36
N ASP A 241 -16.57 -1.10 -8.32
CA ASP A 241 -16.82 0.33 -8.39
C ASP A 241 -18.28 0.56 -8.81
N PRO A 242 -19.13 1.24 -8.00
CA PRO A 242 -20.50 1.54 -8.39
C PRO A 242 -20.60 2.49 -9.61
N THR A 243 -19.49 3.09 -10.05
CA THR A 243 -19.43 3.99 -11.21
C THR A 243 -19.05 3.30 -12.52
N VAL A 244 -18.56 2.04 -12.46
CA VAL A 244 -18.31 1.23 -13.66
C VAL A 244 -19.61 0.51 -13.99
N LYS A 245 -20.37 1.05 -14.94
CA LYS A 245 -21.49 0.31 -15.56
C LYS A 245 -20.90 -0.94 -16.21
N VAL A 246 -21.36 -2.11 -15.78
CA VAL A 246 -21.15 -3.36 -16.52
C VAL A 246 -21.86 -3.17 -17.86
N ALA A 247 -21.09 -3.22 -18.95
CA ALA A 247 -21.63 -3.21 -20.30
C ALA A 247 -22.39 -4.50 -20.59
#